data_AF-A0A4Q3TUE4-F1
#
_entry.id   AF-A0A4Q3TUE4-F1
#
_cell.length_a   1.000
_cell.length_b   1.000
_cell.length_c   1.000
_cell.angle_alpha   90.00
_cell.angle_beta   90.00
_cell.angle_gamma   90.00
#
_symmetry.space_group_name_H-M   'P 1'
#
loop_
_entity.id
_entity.type
_entity.pdbx_description
1 polymer ?
#
loop_
_entity_poly.entity_id
_entity_poly.type
_entity_poly.pdbx_seq_one_letter_code
_entity_poly.pdbx_strand_id
1 'polypeptide(L)'
;NTIIILTSNVGASSIKRQTSLGFGAIGEQDFEKAASLRDKEKNIKKSLEETLKNWRSKSEETVVEVGDDDIMAVVSKWTGVPLRRMEEKEAEKLLKMESELEGRVIGQDEAVKAISKALRRSRADLKDPRRPIGSFLFLGPTGVGKTYLARNLAEFMFGDPDALIQIDMSEYMEKFTSSRLIGSPPGYVGYEEGGQLSEAVRRRPYSVVLFDEIEKAHPDVMNLLLQILEEGMVTDSLGRKIDFRNTIIILTSNVGASSIKRQTSLGFGAMSEDNADFEGMKEKILEESKRYYKPEFLNRLDDLVVFHMLEKKDLDKIVDLEIDKLLKRLREKDITIHLEASARDLLVKKGYDPSYGARPMRRAVERYLEDPLAEALLRGDVKPGDTAKVVCPEGKEELVFETIGTKAEPDNAGV
;
A
#
# COMPACT_ATOMS: atom_id res chain seq x y z
N ASN A 1 23.28 -3.77 26.73
CA ASN A 1 24.02 -4.78 25.93
C ASN A 1 24.92 -4.20 24.84
N THR A 2 24.45 -3.32 23.95
CA THR A 2 25.26 -2.76 22.85
C THR A 2 26.53 -2.03 23.30
N ILE A 3 26.44 -1.20 24.34
CA ILE A 3 27.60 -0.47 24.90
C ILE A 3 28.66 -1.46 25.43
N ILE A 4 28.24 -2.60 25.97
CA ILE A 4 29.14 -3.57 26.59
C ILE A 4 29.86 -4.40 25.54
N ILE A 5 29.16 -4.83 24.49
CA ILE A 5 29.75 -5.50 23.34
C ILE A 5 30.78 -4.58 22.65
N LEU A 6 30.48 -3.27 22.58
CA LEU A 6 31.43 -2.28 22.08
C LEU A 6 32.64 -2.14 23.02
N THR A 7 32.44 -2.02 24.34
CA THR A 7 33.56 -1.94 25.29
C THR A 7 34.40 -3.22 25.36
N SER A 8 33.80 -4.40 25.21
CA SER A 8 34.54 -5.67 25.18
C SER A 8 35.35 -5.81 23.89
N ASN A 9 34.79 -5.39 22.75
CA ASN A 9 35.51 -5.40 21.48
C ASN A 9 36.65 -4.37 21.44
N VAL A 10 36.44 -3.18 22.03
CA VAL A 10 37.48 -2.15 22.17
C VAL A 10 38.57 -2.58 23.17
N GLY A 11 38.20 -3.24 24.27
CA GLY A 11 39.15 -3.81 25.22
C GLY A 11 39.99 -4.93 24.61
N ALA A 12 39.35 -5.88 23.91
CA ALA A 12 40.04 -7.00 23.26
C ALA A 12 40.99 -6.56 22.13
N SER A 13 40.62 -5.55 21.35
CA SER A 13 41.50 -4.96 20.32
C SER A 13 42.67 -4.19 20.94
N SER A 14 42.46 -3.49 22.06
CA SER A 14 43.52 -2.81 22.80
C SER A 14 44.53 -3.78 23.39
N ILE A 15 44.08 -4.92 23.94
CA ILE A 15 44.95 -6.00 24.44
C ILE A 15 45.81 -6.55 23.30
N LYS A 16 45.21 -6.95 22.18
CA LYS A 16 45.96 -7.46 21.00
C LYS A 16 47.03 -6.48 20.51
N ARG A 17 46.74 -5.18 20.53
CA ARG A 17 47.69 -4.14 20.14
C ARG A 17 48.89 -4.05 21.10
N GLN A 18 48.65 -4.08 22.41
CA GLN A 18 49.71 -4.04 23.42
C GLN A 18 50.59 -5.29 23.37
N THR A 19 49.99 -6.47 23.18
CA THR A 19 50.71 -7.73 23.04
C THR A 19 51.62 -7.73 21.81
N SER A 20 51.13 -7.25 20.67
CA SER A 20 51.93 -7.12 19.43
C SER A 20 53.11 -6.16 19.60
N LEU A 21 52.88 -4.99 20.21
CA LEU A 21 53.94 -4.02 20.52
C LEU A 21 54.96 -4.58 21.52
N GLY A 22 54.51 -5.38 22.48
CA GLY A 22 55.38 -6.06 23.44
C GLY A 22 56.31 -7.06 22.77
N PHE A 23 55.81 -7.88 21.84
CA PHE A 23 56.65 -8.79 21.05
C PHE A 23 57.67 -8.07 20.17
N GLY A 24 57.29 -6.92 19.59
CA GLY A 24 58.20 -6.05 18.84
C GLY A 24 59.36 -5.52 19.71
N ALA A 25 59.05 -5.01 20.91
CA ALA A 25 60.06 -4.51 21.85
C ALA A 25 61.02 -5.61 22.34
N ILE A 26 60.55 -6.85 22.50
CA ILE A 26 61.41 -8.02 22.79
C ILE A 26 62.36 -8.32 21.63
N GLY A 27 61.88 -8.20 20.38
CA GLY A 27 62.72 -8.36 19.18
C GLY A 27 63.80 -7.28 19.04
N GLU A 28 63.53 -6.07 19.51
CA GLU A 28 64.47 -4.93 19.56
C GLU A 28 65.39 -4.96 20.79
N GLN A 29 65.29 -5.99 21.65
CA GLN A 29 65.99 -6.10 22.94
C GLN A 29 65.72 -4.96 23.93
N ASP A 30 64.62 -4.22 23.74
CA ASP A 30 64.15 -3.19 24.67
C ASP A 30 63.26 -3.83 25.75
N PHE A 31 63.94 -4.46 26.71
CA PHE A 31 63.28 -5.22 27.78
C PHE A 31 62.49 -4.35 28.76
N GLU A 32 62.87 -3.07 28.93
CA GLU A 32 62.18 -2.13 29.81
C GLU A 32 60.82 -1.72 29.22
N LYS A 33 60.80 -1.40 27.92
CA LYS A 33 59.56 -1.13 27.20
C LYS A 33 58.65 -2.35 27.10
N ALA A 34 59.22 -3.54 26.89
CA ALA A 34 58.46 -4.80 26.89
C ALA A 34 57.81 -5.08 28.27
N ALA A 35 58.51 -4.78 29.37
CA ALA A 35 57.95 -4.91 30.72
C ALA A 35 56.79 -3.91 30.95
N SER A 36 56.95 -2.64 30.56
CA SER A 36 55.89 -1.63 30.66
C SER A 36 54.63 -1.99 29.85
N LEU A 37 54.81 -2.54 28.65
CA LEU A 37 53.69 -2.96 27.79
C LEU A 37 52.96 -4.17 28.36
N ARG A 38 53.69 -5.12 28.98
CA ARG A 38 53.10 -6.25 29.70
C ARG A 38 52.28 -5.81 30.93
N ASP A 39 52.78 -4.84 31.69
CA ASP A 39 52.05 -4.30 32.84
C ASP A 39 50.79 -3.56 32.40
N LYS A 40 50.85 -2.80 31.29
CA LYS A 40 49.67 -2.17 30.67
C LYS A 40 48.66 -3.21 30.20
N GLU A 41 49.10 -4.27 29.53
CA GLU A 41 48.22 -5.36 29.10
C GLU A 41 47.52 -6.02 30.31
N LYS A 42 48.27 -6.33 31.36
CA LYS A 42 47.75 -6.93 32.59
C LYS A 42 46.72 -6.03 33.27
N ASN A 43 46.96 -4.72 33.32
CA ASN A 43 46.02 -3.75 33.88
C ASN A 43 44.73 -3.63 33.05
N ILE A 44 44.84 -3.59 31.72
CA ILE A 44 43.66 -3.56 30.83
C ILE A 44 42.85 -4.84 30.98
N LYS A 45 43.52 -5.99 31.05
CA LYS A 45 42.85 -7.30 31.25
C LYS A 45 42.11 -7.35 32.59
N LYS A 46 42.75 -6.88 33.67
CA LYS A 46 42.13 -6.81 34.99
C LYS A 46 40.93 -5.87 35.01
N SER A 47 41.04 -4.69 34.40
CA SER A 47 39.94 -3.72 34.28
C SER A 47 38.76 -4.28 33.47
N LEU A 48 39.03 -5.03 32.40
CA LEU A 48 38.01 -5.71 31.62
C LEU A 48 37.30 -6.80 32.43
N GLU A 49 38.05 -7.63 33.15
CA GLU A 49 37.50 -8.68 34.02
C GLU A 49 36.64 -8.10 35.16
N GLU A 50 37.08 -7.02 35.81
CA GLU A 50 36.31 -6.30 36.83
C GLU A 50 35.01 -5.72 36.25
N THR A 51 35.08 -5.11 35.07
CA THR A 51 33.90 -4.54 34.39
C THR A 51 32.89 -5.63 34.03
N LEU A 52 33.36 -6.76 33.49
CA LEU A 52 32.51 -7.90 33.15
C LEU A 52 31.90 -8.56 34.39
N LYS A 53 32.66 -8.67 35.49
CA LYS A 53 32.17 -9.20 36.76
C LYS A 53 31.11 -8.30 37.39
N ASN A 54 31.33 -6.99 37.38
CA ASN A 54 30.36 -5.99 37.84
C ASN A 54 29.09 -5.98 36.97
N TRP A 55 29.23 -6.23 35.66
CA TRP A 55 28.06 -6.35 34.80
C TRP A 55 27.28 -7.65 35.02
N ARG A 56 27.97 -8.80 35.14
CA ARG A 56 27.32 -10.09 35.42
C ARG A 56 26.57 -10.06 36.75
N SER A 57 27.19 -9.56 37.81
CA SER A 57 26.53 -9.40 39.11
C SER A 57 25.30 -8.49 39.04
N LYS A 58 25.42 -7.31 38.40
CA LYS A 58 24.27 -6.43 38.16
C LYS A 58 23.17 -7.08 37.29
N SER A 59 23.56 -7.86 36.30
CA SER A 59 22.64 -8.54 35.36
C SER A 59 21.96 -9.78 35.97
N GLU A 60 22.61 -10.45 36.92
CA GLU A 60 22.04 -11.57 37.69
C GLU A 60 21.05 -11.07 38.76
N GLU A 61 21.23 -9.86 39.29
CA GLU A 61 20.30 -9.25 40.25
C GLU A 61 19.07 -8.59 39.60
N THR A 62 19.19 -8.07 38.37
CA THR A 62 18.05 -7.47 37.66
C THR A 62 17.28 -8.50 36.86
N VAL A 63 16.23 -9.06 37.45
CA VAL A 63 15.13 -9.66 36.68
C VAL A 63 14.44 -8.52 35.95
N VAL A 64 14.63 -8.45 34.63
CA VAL A 64 13.89 -7.49 33.80
C VAL A 64 12.49 -8.06 33.62
N GLU A 65 11.50 -7.48 34.30
CA GLU A 65 10.10 -7.80 34.03
C GLU A 65 9.77 -7.33 32.61
N VAL A 66 9.48 -8.28 31.74
CA VAL A 66 9.03 -8.01 30.38
C VAL A 66 7.53 -7.78 30.44
N GLY A 67 7.11 -6.53 30.19
CA GLY A 67 5.70 -6.18 30.11
C GLY A 67 5.12 -6.39 28.71
N ASP A 68 3.80 -6.30 28.59
CA ASP A 68 3.08 -6.38 27.31
C ASP A 68 3.60 -5.36 26.29
N ASP A 69 3.99 -4.18 26.77
CA ASP A 69 4.58 -3.10 25.97
C ASP A 69 5.90 -3.47 25.29
N ASP A 70 6.75 -4.25 25.97
CA ASP A 70 8.04 -4.69 25.44
C ASP A 70 7.86 -5.79 24.39
N ILE A 71 6.92 -6.72 24.64
CA ILE A 71 6.53 -7.76 23.69
C ILE A 71 5.98 -7.10 22.43
N MET A 72 5.07 -6.15 22.57
CA MET A 72 4.47 -5.43 21.45
C MET A 72 5.51 -4.65 20.63
N ALA A 73 6.47 -3.98 21.27
CA ALA A 73 7.51 -3.25 20.55
C ALA A 73 8.36 -4.17 19.65
N VAL A 74 8.67 -5.38 20.13
CA VAL A 74 9.41 -6.39 19.35
C VAL A 74 8.55 -6.95 18.21
N VAL A 75 7.30 -7.34 18.50
CA VAL A 75 6.40 -7.89 17.48
C VAL A 75 6.12 -6.84 16.39
N SER A 76 5.87 -5.58 16.76
CA SER A 76 5.71 -4.48 15.80
C SER A 76 6.92 -4.28 14.90
N LYS A 77 8.14 -4.44 15.44
CA LYS A 77 9.36 -4.35 14.66
C LYS A 77 9.50 -5.52 13.68
N TRP A 78 9.01 -6.71 14.03
CA TRP A 78 9.03 -7.88 13.15
C TRP A 78 7.94 -7.87 12.09
N THR A 79 6.73 -7.43 12.44
CA THR A 79 5.57 -7.41 11.53
C THR A 79 5.50 -6.14 10.69
N GLY A 80 6.21 -5.08 11.09
CA GLY A 80 6.11 -3.76 10.49
C GLY A 80 4.87 -2.95 10.93
N VAL A 81 4.06 -3.49 11.84
CA VAL A 81 2.75 -2.89 12.23
C VAL A 81 2.78 -2.45 13.69
N PRO A 82 2.51 -1.16 14.01
CA PRO A 82 2.57 -0.63 15.38
C PRO A 82 1.36 -1.05 16.25
N LEU A 83 1.55 -2.06 17.11
CA LEU A 83 0.50 -2.73 17.92
C LEU A 83 -0.01 -1.88 19.09
N ARG A 84 0.85 -1.04 19.68
CA ARG A 84 0.64 -0.33 20.96
C ARG A 84 -0.50 0.71 20.96
N ARG A 85 -1.16 0.94 19.82
CA ARG A 85 -2.20 1.97 19.63
C ARG A 85 -3.45 1.45 18.92
N MET A 86 -3.57 0.13 18.71
CA MET A 86 -4.53 -0.42 17.74
C MET A 86 -5.96 -0.57 18.28
N GLU A 87 -6.21 -0.99 19.52
CA GLU A 87 -7.58 -1.45 19.88
C GLU A 87 -8.67 -0.36 19.91
N GLU A 88 -8.54 0.67 20.73
CA GLU A 88 -9.57 1.73 20.80
C GLU A 88 -9.54 2.67 19.58
N LYS A 89 -8.35 2.96 19.04
CA LYS A 89 -8.21 3.84 17.88
C LYS A 89 -8.69 3.18 16.58
N GLU A 90 -8.57 1.86 16.42
CA GLU A 90 -9.10 1.18 15.24
C GLU A 90 -10.62 1.16 15.22
N ALA A 91 -11.27 0.99 16.37
CA ALA A 91 -12.73 1.05 16.43
C ALA A 91 -13.23 2.42 15.97
N GLU A 92 -12.65 3.50 16.51
CA GLU A 92 -13.00 4.87 16.09
C GLU A 92 -12.66 5.11 14.61
N LYS A 93 -11.52 4.61 14.14
CA LYS A 93 -11.11 4.68 12.74
C LYS A 93 -12.12 3.98 11.84
N LEU A 94 -12.53 2.75 12.16
CA LEU A 94 -13.53 2.00 11.39
C LEU A 94 -14.91 2.67 11.38
N LEU A 95 -15.28 3.41 12.42
CA LEU A 95 -16.51 4.22 12.43
C LEU A 95 -16.45 5.40 11.46
N LYS A 96 -15.25 5.93 11.18
CA LYS A 96 -15.00 7.06 10.25
C LYS A 96 -14.61 6.60 8.83
N MET A 97 -14.49 5.30 8.62
CA MET A 97 -13.99 4.69 7.38
C MET A 97 -14.76 5.12 6.14
N GLU A 98 -16.10 5.18 6.22
CA GLU A 98 -16.95 5.58 5.09
C GLU A 98 -16.57 7.00 4.65
N SER A 99 -16.56 7.96 5.58
CA SER A 99 -16.19 9.35 5.28
C SER A 99 -14.75 9.55 4.80
N GLU A 100 -13.78 8.78 5.32
CA GLU A 100 -12.38 8.90 4.89
C GLU A 100 -12.15 8.32 3.49
N LEU A 101 -12.85 7.24 3.14
CA LEU A 101 -12.73 6.60 1.84
C LEU A 101 -13.57 7.29 0.76
N GLU A 102 -14.75 7.82 1.07
CA GLU A 102 -15.59 8.59 0.12
C GLU A 102 -14.85 9.81 -0.46
N GLY A 103 -14.00 10.47 0.33
CA GLY A 103 -13.17 11.58 -0.14
C GLY A 103 -12.06 11.18 -1.11
N ARG A 104 -11.70 9.89 -1.17
CA ARG A 104 -10.63 9.36 -2.03
C ARG A 104 -11.19 8.56 -3.20
N VAL A 105 -12.17 7.71 -2.96
CA VAL A 105 -12.77 6.78 -3.93
C VAL A 105 -14.09 7.34 -4.43
N ILE A 106 -14.03 8.00 -5.58
CA ILE A 106 -15.17 8.74 -6.13
C ILE A 106 -16.13 7.81 -6.88
N GLY A 107 -17.44 7.99 -6.64
CA GLY A 107 -18.52 7.33 -7.39
C GLY A 107 -18.78 5.89 -6.97
N GLN A 108 -18.26 5.45 -5.81
CA GLN A 108 -18.34 4.05 -5.35
C GLN A 108 -18.81 3.94 -3.89
N ASP A 109 -19.74 4.81 -3.48
CA ASP A 109 -20.20 4.94 -2.09
C ASP A 109 -20.82 3.64 -1.58
N GLU A 110 -21.58 2.93 -2.42
CA GLU A 110 -22.14 1.61 -2.06
C GLU A 110 -21.05 0.58 -1.74
N ALA A 111 -19.95 0.59 -2.51
CA ALA A 111 -18.83 -0.32 -2.32
C ALA A 111 -18.10 -0.04 -1.01
N VAL A 112 -17.82 1.24 -0.75
CA VAL A 112 -17.19 1.70 0.50
C VAL A 112 -18.05 1.31 1.70
N LYS A 113 -19.37 1.52 1.62
CA LYS A 113 -20.32 1.18 2.69
C LYS A 113 -20.42 -0.32 2.95
N ALA A 114 -20.45 -1.15 1.90
CA ALA A 114 -20.49 -2.61 2.03
C ALA A 114 -19.24 -3.14 2.77
N ILE A 115 -18.05 -2.70 2.35
CA ILE A 115 -16.78 -3.08 2.97
C ILE A 115 -16.71 -2.59 4.41
N SER A 116 -17.05 -1.32 4.66
CA SER A 116 -17.02 -0.73 6.00
C SER A 116 -17.94 -1.46 6.99
N LYS A 117 -19.12 -1.91 6.53
CA LYS A 117 -20.01 -2.74 7.36
C LYS A 117 -19.40 -4.11 7.68
N ALA A 118 -18.81 -4.78 6.71
CA ALA A 118 -18.21 -6.09 6.91
C ALA A 118 -17.00 -6.04 7.85
N LEU A 119 -16.12 -5.05 7.70
CA LEU A 119 -14.97 -4.87 8.57
C LEU A 119 -15.37 -4.50 10.01
N ARG A 120 -16.42 -3.67 10.18
CA ARG A 120 -16.99 -3.39 11.51
C ARG A 120 -17.53 -4.66 12.19
N ARG A 121 -18.20 -5.55 11.45
CA ARG A 121 -18.66 -6.85 11.99
C ARG A 121 -17.49 -7.71 12.44
N SER A 122 -16.42 -7.75 11.65
CA SER A 122 -15.21 -8.50 12.01
C SER A 122 -14.54 -7.93 13.26
N ARG A 123 -14.48 -6.59 13.40
CA ARG A 123 -13.84 -5.96 14.56
C ARG A 123 -14.65 -6.08 15.84
N ALA A 124 -15.97 -6.15 15.75
CA ALA A 124 -16.86 -6.38 16.88
C ALA A 124 -16.91 -7.85 17.33
N ASP A 125 -15.99 -8.71 16.85
CA ASP A 125 -15.94 -10.15 17.11
C ASP A 125 -17.25 -10.89 16.80
N LEU A 126 -18.06 -10.35 15.86
CA LEU A 126 -19.31 -10.96 15.40
C LEU A 126 -19.09 -11.92 14.22
N LYS A 127 -17.82 -12.12 13.82
CA LYS A 127 -17.40 -12.99 12.71
C LYS A 127 -16.62 -14.19 13.25
N ASP A 128 -16.63 -15.29 12.50
CA ASP A 128 -15.78 -16.45 12.80
C ASP A 128 -14.28 -16.05 12.81
N PRO A 129 -13.56 -16.21 13.93
CA PRO A 129 -12.15 -15.85 14.07
C PRO A 129 -11.21 -16.74 13.23
N ARG A 130 -11.71 -17.83 12.64
CA ARG A 130 -10.93 -18.67 11.72
C ARG A 130 -10.82 -18.09 10.32
N ARG A 131 -11.67 -17.12 9.95
CA ARG A 131 -11.71 -16.58 8.60
C ARG A 131 -10.92 -15.27 8.49
N PRO A 132 -10.50 -14.85 7.28
CA PRO A 132 -9.90 -13.53 7.07
C PRO A 132 -10.80 -12.40 7.60
N ILE A 133 -10.23 -11.24 7.93
CA ILE A 133 -10.96 -10.06 8.45
C ILE A 133 -12.14 -9.69 7.53
N GLY A 134 -11.89 -9.69 6.23
CA GLY A 134 -12.91 -9.43 5.20
C GLY A 134 -12.61 -10.21 3.93
N SER A 135 -13.64 -10.69 3.24
CA SER A 135 -13.53 -11.30 1.92
C SER A 135 -14.58 -10.75 0.97
N PHE A 136 -14.14 -10.16 -0.15
CA PHE A 136 -15.01 -9.45 -1.08
C PHE A 136 -14.72 -9.82 -2.52
N LEU A 137 -15.77 -9.95 -3.34
CA LEU A 137 -15.64 -10.00 -4.79
C LEU A 137 -16.16 -8.69 -5.41
N PHE A 138 -15.25 -7.95 -6.02
CA PHE A 138 -15.49 -6.69 -6.71
C PHE A 138 -15.85 -6.96 -8.16
N LEU A 139 -17.10 -6.69 -8.50
CA LEU A 139 -17.68 -6.89 -9.83
C LEU A 139 -17.82 -5.55 -10.54
N GLY A 140 -17.48 -5.48 -11.82
CA GLY A 140 -17.69 -4.28 -12.63
C GLY A 140 -16.73 -4.16 -13.79
N PRO A 141 -16.79 -3.10 -14.60
CA PRO A 141 -15.88 -2.92 -15.72
C PRO A 141 -14.45 -2.57 -15.29
N THR A 142 -13.53 -2.58 -16.26
CA THR A 142 -12.16 -2.11 -16.06
C THR A 142 -12.13 -0.59 -15.88
N GLY A 143 -11.31 -0.13 -14.94
CA GLY A 143 -11.02 1.31 -14.79
C GLY A 143 -12.02 2.12 -13.96
N VAL A 144 -12.95 1.47 -13.26
CA VAL A 144 -13.92 2.13 -12.34
C VAL A 144 -13.43 2.31 -10.91
N GLY A 145 -12.27 1.74 -10.56
CA GLY A 145 -11.64 1.96 -9.24
C GLY A 145 -11.51 0.76 -8.31
N LYS A 146 -11.80 -0.48 -8.77
CA LYS A 146 -11.66 -1.72 -7.96
C LYS A 146 -10.30 -1.85 -7.26
N THR A 147 -9.20 -1.81 -8.03
CA THR A 147 -7.82 -1.87 -7.52
C THR A 147 -7.46 -0.62 -6.69
N TYR A 148 -8.04 0.53 -7.04
CA TYR A 148 -7.78 1.80 -6.34
C TYR A 148 -8.39 1.78 -4.92
N LEU A 149 -9.60 1.24 -4.77
CA LEU A 149 -10.23 1.02 -3.46
C LEU A 149 -9.41 0.04 -2.62
N ALA A 150 -8.93 -1.07 -3.19
CA ALA A 150 -8.07 -2.02 -2.47
C ALA A 150 -6.78 -1.37 -1.93
N ARG A 151 -6.15 -0.49 -2.72
CA ARG A 151 -4.95 0.24 -2.29
C ARG A 151 -5.23 1.23 -1.17
N ASN A 152 -6.29 2.03 -1.31
CA ASN A 152 -6.71 2.96 -0.26
C ASN A 152 -7.13 2.23 1.01
N LEU A 153 -7.73 1.04 0.87
CA LEU A 153 -8.07 0.19 1.99
C LEU A 153 -6.82 -0.31 2.73
N ALA A 154 -5.75 -0.67 2.01
CA ALA A 154 -4.49 -1.09 2.62
C ALA A 154 -3.85 0.05 3.43
N GLU A 155 -3.75 1.24 2.83
CA GLU A 155 -3.25 2.44 3.50
C GLU A 155 -4.13 2.82 4.71
N PHE A 156 -5.45 2.76 4.57
CA PHE A 156 -6.38 3.07 5.65
C PHE A 156 -6.30 2.04 6.77
N MET A 157 -6.33 0.74 6.49
CA MET A 157 -6.36 -0.29 7.53
C MET A 157 -5.00 -0.47 8.21
N PHE A 158 -3.92 -0.49 7.44
CA PHE A 158 -2.60 -0.90 7.92
C PHE A 158 -1.59 0.24 7.99
N GLY A 159 -1.94 1.44 7.52
CA GLY A 159 -1.07 2.61 7.55
C GLY A 159 0.07 2.58 6.52
N ASP A 160 0.12 1.56 5.67
CA ASP A 160 1.15 1.35 4.66
C ASP A 160 0.50 0.96 3.31
N PRO A 161 0.66 1.76 2.25
CA PRO A 161 0.23 1.38 0.90
C PRO A 161 0.86 0.07 0.40
N ASP A 162 2.08 -0.24 0.84
CA ASP A 162 2.79 -1.48 0.48
C ASP A 162 2.23 -2.71 1.22
N ALA A 163 1.26 -2.53 2.13
CA ALA A 163 0.48 -3.64 2.70
C ALA A 163 -0.52 -4.24 1.69
N LEU A 164 -0.58 -3.73 0.46
CA LEU A 164 -1.29 -4.33 -0.65
C LEU A 164 -0.43 -5.41 -1.34
N ILE A 165 -0.79 -6.68 -1.17
CA ILE A 165 -0.25 -7.79 -1.93
C ILE A 165 -1.14 -8.00 -3.15
N GLN A 166 -0.69 -7.56 -4.32
CA GLN A 166 -1.44 -7.71 -5.58
C GLN A 166 -0.93 -8.91 -6.38
N ILE A 167 -1.85 -9.74 -6.85
CA ILE A 167 -1.58 -10.91 -7.69
C ILE A 167 -2.51 -10.86 -8.91
N ASP A 168 -1.91 -10.83 -10.11
CA ASP A 168 -2.64 -10.88 -11.37
C ASP A 168 -2.95 -12.33 -11.75
N MET A 169 -4.24 -12.68 -11.81
CA MET A 169 -4.68 -14.05 -12.11
C MET A 169 -4.49 -14.45 -13.57
N SER A 170 -4.20 -13.50 -14.47
CA SER A 170 -3.79 -13.79 -15.84
C SER A 170 -2.45 -14.53 -15.91
N GLU A 171 -1.58 -14.38 -14.91
CA GLU A 171 -0.33 -15.16 -14.81
C GLU A 171 -0.59 -16.62 -14.36
N TYR A 172 -1.79 -16.89 -13.82
CA TYR A 172 -2.17 -18.13 -13.17
C TYR A 172 -3.23 -18.92 -13.95
N MET A 173 -3.30 -18.72 -15.26
CA MET A 173 -4.23 -19.40 -16.17
C MET A 173 -3.90 -20.89 -16.36
N GLU A 174 -2.64 -21.28 -16.20
CA GLU A 174 -2.16 -22.64 -16.44
C GLU A 174 -2.02 -23.44 -15.14
N LYS A 175 -2.18 -24.76 -15.24
CA LYS A 175 -2.06 -25.66 -14.10
C LYS A 175 -0.71 -25.53 -13.38
N PHE A 176 0.39 -25.48 -14.13
CA PHE A 176 1.74 -25.43 -13.54
C PHE A 176 2.10 -24.07 -12.94
N THR A 177 1.40 -22.99 -13.32
CA THR A 177 1.64 -21.67 -12.70
C THR A 177 0.91 -21.54 -11.38
N SER A 178 -0.23 -22.24 -11.19
CA SER A 178 -0.97 -22.26 -9.92
C SER A 178 -0.11 -22.67 -8.71
N SER A 179 0.83 -23.61 -8.88
CA SER A 179 1.73 -24.01 -7.79
C SER A 179 2.68 -22.90 -7.35
N ARG A 180 2.98 -21.90 -8.18
CA ARG A 180 3.86 -20.79 -7.80
C ARG A 180 3.29 -19.93 -6.67
N LEU A 181 1.96 -19.94 -6.43
CA LEU A 181 1.34 -19.20 -5.32
C LEU A 181 1.80 -19.73 -3.96
N ILE A 182 1.90 -21.04 -3.80
CA ILE A 182 2.26 -21.75 -2.55
C ILE A 182 3.62 -22.46 -2.62
N GLY A 183 4.27 -22.38 -3.77
CA GLY A 183 5.56 -22.98 -4.07
C GLY A 183 5.44 -24.32 -4.80
N SER A 184 6.43 -24.62 -5.63
CA SER A 184 6.50 -25.88 -6.36
C SER A 184 6.64 -27.06 -5.40
N PRO A 185 6.08 -28.24 -5.69
CA PRO A 185 6.30 -29.43 -4.88
C PRO A 185 7.75 -29.97 -5.03
N PRO A 186 8.21 -30.86 -4.12
CA PRO A 186 9.55 -31.44 -4.20
C PRO A 186 9.82 -32.09 -5.55
N GLY A 187 10.96 -31.77 -6.18
CA GLY A 187 11.37 -32.30 -7.48
C GLY A 187 11.04 -31.45 -8.71
N TYR A 188 10.42 -30.27 -8.51
CA TYR A 188 10.19 -29.29 -9.57
C TYR A 188 11.15 -28.09 -9.45
N VAL A 189 11.44 -27.41 -10.58
CA VAL A 189 12.22 -26.18 -10.58
C VAL A 189 11.51 -25.11 -9.74
N GLY A 190 12.25 -24.44 -8.86
CA GLY A 190 11.69 -23.45 -7.91
C GLY A 190 11.16 -24.06 -6.60
N TYR A 191 11.45 -25.32 -6.28
CA TYR A 191 11.08 -25.93 -4.98
C TYR A 191 11.63 -25.15 -3.76
N GLU A 192 12.84 -24.59 -3.88
CA GLU A 192 13.46 -23.79 -2.81
C GLU A 192 12.97 -22.33 -2.78
N GLU A 193 12.35 -21.87 -3.88
CA GLU A 193 11.71 -20.56 -3.96
C GLU A 193 10.28 -20.70 -3.43
N GLY A 194 10.10 -20.44 -2.12
CA GLY A 194 8.77 -20.47 -1.49
C GLY A 194 7.72 -19.69 -2.28
N GLY A 195 6.45 -20.08 -2.18
CA GLY A 195 5.41 -19.52 -3.05
C GLY A 195 5.21 -18.02 -2.91
N GLN A 196 4.89 -17.36 -4.03
CA GLN A 196 4.75 -15.90 -4.10
C GLN A 196 3.72 -15.36 -3.10
N LEU A 197 2.54 -15.99 -3.02
CA LEU A 197 1.49 -15.60 -2.08
C LEU A 197 1.88 -16.00 -0.66
N SER A 198 2.34 -17.23 -0.46
CA SER A 198 2.68 -17.75 0.87
C SER A 198 3.79 -16.94 1.54
N GLU A 199 4.85 -16.56 0.83
CA GLU A 199 5.94 -15.75 1.39
C GLU A 199 5.53 -14.30 1.60
N ALA A 200 4.74 -13.71 0.71
CA ALA A 200 4.27 -12.34 0.87
C ALA A 200 3.43 -12.18 2.15
N VAL A 201 2.45 -13.08 2.34
CA VAL A 201 1.58 -13.07 3.53
C VAL A 201 2.35 -13.47 4.79
N ARG A 202 3.31 -14.41 4.70
CA ARG A 202 4.17 -14.75 5.84
C ARG A 202 4.99 -13.56 6.33
N ARG A 203 5.51 -12.75 5.41
CA ARG A 203 6.30 -11.55 5.74
C ARG A 203 5.41 -10.41 6.24
N ARG A 204 4.19 -10.29 5.72
CA ARG A 204 3.21 -9.26 6.07
C ARG A 204 1.83 -9.91 6.33
N PRO A 205 1.59 -10.45 7.53
CA PRO A 205 0.33 -11.14 7.84
C PRO A 205 -0.86 -10.19 7.98
N TYR A 206 -0.60 -8.89 8.19
CA TYR A 206 -1.57 -7.81 8.19
C TYR A 206 -1.51 -7.10 6.83
N SER A 207 -2.36 -7.52 5.91
CA SER A 207 -2.29 -7.05 4.52
C SER A 207 -3.64 -7.13 3.82
N VAL A 208 -3.81 -6.32 2.77
CA VAL A 208 -4.87 -6.53 1.77
C VAL A 208 -4.30 -7.43 0.68
N VAL A 209 -4.91 -8.57 0.43
CA VAL A 209 -4.54 -9.49 -0.66
C VAL A 209 -5.53 -9.30 -1.80
N LEU A 210 -5.05 -8.77 -2.92
CA LEU A 210 -5.84 -8.48 -4.11
C LEU A 210 -5.56 -9.52 -5.20
N PHE A 211 -6.56 -10.32 -5.55
CA PHE A 211 -6.57 -11.22 -6.70
C PHE A 211 -7.27 -10.50 -7.87
N ASP A 212 -6.50 -9.99 -8.83
CA ASP A 212 -7.03 -9.23 -9.97
C ASP A 212 -7.45 -10.20 -11.09
N GLU A 213 -8.61 -9.97 -11.70
CA GLU A 213 -9.17 -10.74 -12.82
C GLU A 213 -9.35 -12.25 -12.54
N ILE A 214 -10.00 -12.58 -11.42
CA ILE A 214 -10.13 -13.97 -10.94
C ILE A 214 -10.82 -14.91 -11.93
N GLU A 215 -11.62 -14.41 -12.86
CA GLU A 215 -12.20 -15.19 -13.96
C GLU A 215 -11.17 -15.78 -14.94
N LYS A 216 -9.91 -15.33 -14.88
CA LYS A 216 -8.81 -15.87 -15.69
C LYS A 216 -8.07 -17.02 -15.01
N ALA A 217 -8.21 -17.15 -13.69
CA ALA A 217 -7.45 -18.13 -12.92
C ALA A 217 -7.77 -19.59 -13.30
N HIS A 218 -6.77 -20.44 -13.20
CA HIS A 218 -6.96 -21.89 -13.29
C HIS A 218 -7.87 -22.40 -12.13
N PRO A 219 -8.72 -23.42 -12.34
CA PRO A 219 -9.58 -23.98 -11.28
C PRO A 219 -8.84 -24.41 -10.00
N ASP A 220 -7.58 -24.83 -10.09
CA ASP A 220 -6.78 -25.20 -8.91
C ASP A 220 -6.51 -24.00 -7.97
N VAL A 221 -6.44 -22.78 -8.52
CA VAL A 221 -6.33 -21.55 -7.73
C VAL A 221 -7.64 -21.29 -6.96
N MET A 222 -8.79 -21.61 -7.56
CA MET A 222 -10.08 -21.47 -6.87
C MET A 222 -10.19 -22.42 -5.67
N ASN A 223 -9.67 -23.64 -5.78
CA ASN A 223 -9.63 -24.58 -4.65
C ASN A 223 -8.74 -24.05 -3.51
N LEU A 224 -7.58 -23.47 -3.86
CA LEU A 224 -6.71 -22.81 -2.90
C LEU A 224 -7.43 -21.64 -2.18
N LEU A 225 -8.15 -20.82 -2.93
CA LEU A 225 -8.90 -19.69 -2.39
C LEU A 225 -10.04 -20.14 -1.47
N LEU A 226 -10.75 -21.22 -1.80
CA LEU A 226 -11.76 -21.79 -0.91
C LEU A 226 -11.17 -22.14 0.46
N GLN A 227 -9.99 -22.78 0.48
CA GLN A 227 -9.30 -23.10 1.73
C GLN A 227 -8.96 -21.83 2.53
N ILE A 228 -8.41 -20.81 1.87
CA ILE A 228 -8.06 -19.53 2.51
C ILE A 228 -9.31 -18.84 3.09
N LEU A 229 -10.43 -18.84 2.35
CA LEU A 229 -11.66 -18.16 2.75
C LEU A 229 -12.44 -18.89 3.86
N GLU A 230 -12.23 -20.21 4.00
CA GLU A 230 -12.89 -21.05 5.01
C GLU A 230 -12.04 -21.23 6.28
N GLU A 231 -10.78 -21.61 6.15
CA GLU A 231 -9.90 -21.94 7.27
C GLU A 231 -8.98 -20.79 7.70
N GLY A 232 -8.87 -19.75 6.86
CA GLY A 232 -7.92 -18.65 7.08
C GLY A 232 -6.47 -19.12 7.14
N MET A 233 -6.18 -20.33 6.69
CA MET A 233 -4.84 -20.92 6.72
C MET A 233 -4.61 -21.74 5.46
N VAL A 234 -3.36 -21.79 5.03
CA VAL A 234 -2.91 -22.70 3.98
C VAL A 234 -1.55 -23.26 4.31
N THR A 235 -1.25 -24.46 3.84
CA THR A 235 0.07 -25.06 4.00
C THR A 235 0.83 -24.89 2.69
N ASP A 236 2.04 -24.34 2.77
CA ASP A 236 2.91 -24.19 1.61
C ASP A 236 3.61 -25.51 1.24
N SER A 237 4.31 -25.51 0.12
CA SER A 237 5.10 -26.66 -0.38
C SER A 237 6.24 -27.12 0.53
N LEU A 238 6.66 -26.28 1.48
CA LEU A 238 7.68 -26.59 2.51
C LEU A 238 7.06 -27.07 3.82
N GLY A 239 5.73 -27.26 3.86
CA GLY A 239 5.00 -27.73 5.05
C GLY A 239 4.75 -26.64 6.10
N ARG A 240 4.97 -25.37 5.78
CA ARG A 240 4.74 -24.25 6.70
C ARG A 240 3.29 -23.81 6.61
N LYS A 241 2.66 -23.59 7.76
CA LYS A 241 1.32 -23.02 7.85
C LYS A 241 1.38 -21.51 7.72
N ILE A 242 0.68 -20.96 6.75
CA ILE A 242 0.56 -19.53 6.48
C ILE A 242 -0.82 -19.06 6.95
N ASP A 243 -0.84 -17.96 7.68
CA ASP A 243 -2.04 -17.42 8.34
C ASP A 243 -2.59 -16.21 7.56
N PHE A 244 -3.86 -16.30 7.17
CA PHE A 244 -4.63 -15.29 6.45
C PHE A 244 -5.71 -14.64 7.32
N ARG A 245 -5.85 -15.03 8.60
CA ARG A 245 -6.90 -14.51 9.48
C ARG A 245 -6.82 -12.99 9.68
N ASN A 246 -5.61 -12.44 9.62
CA ASN A 246 -5.33 -11.00 9.73
C ASN A 246 -5.31 -10.26 8.37
N THR A 247 -5.80 -10.89 7.30
CA THR A 247 -5.82 -10.31 5.96
C THR A 247 -7.21 -9.87 5.54
N ILE A 248 -7.27 -8.92 4.60
CA ILE A 248 -8.49 -8.61 3.85
C ILE A 248 -8.31 -9.17 2.44
N ILE A 249 -9.15 -10.09 2.04
CA ILE A 249 -9.14 -10.72 0.71
C ILE A 249 -10.07 -9.95 -0.21
N ILE A 250 -9.53 -9.45 -1.32
CA ILE A 250 -10.30 -8.81 -2.38
C ILE A 250 -10.04 -9.58 -3.66
N LEU A 251 -11.11 -9.98 -4.33
CA LEU A 251 -11.05 -10.54 -5.67
C LEU A 251 -11.69 -9.54 -6.62
N THR A 252 -11.10 -9.26 -7.78
CA THR A 252 -11.76 -8.46 -8.81
C THR A 252 -12.21 -9.37 -9.94
N SER A 253 -13.31 -9.00 -10.58
CA SER A 253 -13.81 -9.68 -11.76
C SER A 253 -14.45 -8.69 -12.72
N ASN A 254 -14.34 -9.00 -14.01
CA ASN A 254 -15.02 -8.28 -15.09
C ASN A 254 -16.23 -9.07 -15.63
N VAL A 255 -16.60 -10.19 -15.01
CA VAL A 255 -17.83 -10.94 -15.32
C VAL A 255 -19.06 -10.03 -15.13
N GLY A 256 -20.07 -10.11 -15.99
CA GLY A 256 -21.20 -9.17 -15.98
C GLY A 256 -20.99 -7.92 -16.83
N ALA A 257 -19.74 -7.43 -16.93
CA ALA A 257 -19.49 -6.07 -17.43
C ALA A 257 -19.49 -5.91 -18.96
N SER A 258 -19.25 -7.00 -19.71
CA SER A 258 -19.16 -6.97 -21.18
C SER A 258 -20.53 -6.88 -21.86
N SER A 259 -21.56 -7.50 -21.28
CA SER A 259 -22.96 -7.41 -21.73
C SER A 259 -23.48 -5.98 -21.68
N ILE A 260 -22.97 -5.18 -20.74
CA ILE A 260 -23.43 -3.81 -20.46
C ILE A 260 -22.85 -2.83 -21.48
N LYS A 261 -21.55 -2.91 -21.80
CA LYS A 261 -20.90 -2.04 -22.80
C LYS A 261 -21.60 -2.08 -24.17
N ARG A 262 -22.19 -3.22 -24.55
CA ARG A 262 -22.90 -3.38 -25.84
C ARG A 262 -24.26 -2.69 -25.87
N GLN A 263 -24.98 -2.62 -24.75
CA GLN A 263 -26.30 -1.97 -24.71
C GLN A 263 -26.18 -0.44 -24.79
N THR A 264 -25.16 0.15 -24.16
CA THR A 264 -24.93 1.60 -24.20
C THR A 264 -24.45 2.08 -25.58
N SER A 265 -23.78 1.23 -26.36
CA SER A 265 -23.27 1.59 -27.70
C SER A 265 -24.31 1.68 -28.82
N LEU A 266 -25.56 1.23 -28.58
CA LEU A 266 -26.62 1.20 -29.60
C LEU A 266 -27.67 2.31 -29.47
N GLY A 267 -27.54 3.22 -28.49
CA GLY A 267 -28.48 4.32 -28.29
C GLY A 267 -27.77 5.62 -27.92
N PHE A 268 -27.80 6.60 -28.84
CA PHE A 268 -27.49 7.99 -28.53
C PHE A 268 -28.45 8.49 -27.44
N GLY A 269 -27.97 8.61 -26.20
CA GLY A 269 -28.72 9.22 -25.10
C GLY A 269 -28.57 8.51 -23.76
N ALA A 270 -27.38 8.50 -23.16
CA ALA A 270 -27.16 8.01 -21.79
C ALA A 270 -26.27 8.98 -20.99
N MET A 271 -26.61 10.27 -21.07
CA MET A 271 -26.24 11.26 -20.04
C MET A 271 -27.52 11.79 -19.37
N SER A 272 -28.51 10.91 -19.20
CA SER A 272 -29.74 11.21 -18.50
C SER A 272 -29.75 10.35 -17.24
N GLU A 273 -29.86 11.02 -16.11
CA GLU A 273 -30.03 10.44 -14.77
C GLU A 273 -31.13 9.40 -14.78
N ASP A 274 -30.84 8.16 -14.36
CA ASP A 274 -31.85 7.28 -13.77
C ASP A 274 -31.18 6.17 -12.94
N ASN A 275 -31.31 6.27 -11.62
CA ASN A 275 -30.95 5.20 -10.67
C ASN A 275 -31.64 3.86 -10.99
N ALA A 276 -32.76 3.89 -11.72
CA ALA A 276 -33.52 2.72 -12.14
C ALA A 276 -32.76 1.82 -13.13
N ASP A 277 -31.87 2.39 -13.97
CA ASP A 277 -31.06 1.59 -14.90
C ASP A 277 -29.91 0.87 -14.18
N PHE A 278 -29.41 1.47 -13.09
CA PHE A 278 -28.36 0.86 -12.27
C PHE A 278 -28.84 -0.36 -11.49
N GLU A 279 -30.01 -0.32 -10.84
CA GLU A 279 -30.51 -1.49 -10.10
C GLU A 279 -30.71 -2.70 -11.03
N GLY A 280 -31.27 -2.49 -12.23
CA GLY A 280 -31.41 -3.53 -13.25
C GLY A 280 -30.05 -4.03 -13.78
N MET A 281 -29.06 -3.13 -13.93
CA MET A 281 -27.70 -3.48 -14.32
C MET A 281 -27.00 -4.31 -13.24
N LYS A 282 -27.11 -3.90 -11.97
CA LYS A 282 -26.57 -4.59 -10.80
C LYS A 282 -27.15 -6.00 -10.69
N GLU A 283 -28.45 -6.15 -10.86
CA GLU A 283 -29.11 -7.45 -10.83
C GLU A 283 -28.58 -8.38 -11.92
N LYS A 284 -28.42 -7.88 -13.16
CA LYS A 284 -27.81 -8.63 -14.27
C LYS A 284 -26.38 -9.06 -13.98
N ILE A 285 -25.53 -8.15 -13.47
CA ILE A 285 -24.14 -8.48 -13.10
C ILE A 285 -24.11 -9.58 -12.04
N LEU A 286 -24.96 -9.47 -11.03
CA LEU A 286 -25.07 -10.45 -9.96
C LEU A 286 -25.56 -11.81 -10.48
N GLU A 287 -26.52 -11.81 -11.39
CA GLU A 287 -27.03 -13.05 -12.02
C GLU A 287 -25.95 -13.73 -12.86
N GLU A 288 -25.26 -12.99 -13.74
CA GLU A 288 -24.13 -13.52 -14.52
C GLU A 288 -23.02 -14.07 -13.61
N SER A 289 -22.72 -13.35 -12.52
CA SER A 289 -21.71 -13.77 -11.54
C SER A 289 -22.11 -15.07 -10.84
N LYS A 290 -23.39 -15.23 -10.46
CA LYS A 290 -23.93 -16.47 -9.86
C LYS A 290 -23.95 -17.65 -10.82
N ARG A 291 -24.03 -17.40 -12.13
CA ARG A 291 -23.93 -18.45 -13.16
C ARG A 291 -22.49 -18.88 -13.40
N TYR A 292 -21.55 -17.94 -13.33
CA TYR A 292 -20.13 -18.20 -13.56
C TYR A 292 -19.44 -18.84 -12.35
N TYR A 293 -19.60 -18.26 -11.17
CA TYR A 293 -18.99 -18.76 -9.93
C TYR A 293 -19.89 -19.77 -9.23
N LYS A 294 -19.29 -20.86 -8.74
CA LYS A 294 -20.03 -21.88 -7.98
C LYS A 294 -20.61 -21.28 -6.68
N PRO A 295 -21.82 -21.68 -6.26
CA PRO A 295 -22.42 -21.20 -5.01
C PRO A 295 -21.53 -21.42 -3.78
N GLU A 296 -20.78 -22.53 -3.74
CA GLU A 296 -19.84 -22.82 -2.67
C GLU A 296 -18.80 -21.70 -2.49
N PHE A 297 -18.27 -21.15 -3.58
CA PHE A 297 -17.31 -20.05 -3.54
C PHE A 297 -17.96 -18.74 -3.07
N LEU A 298 -19.11 -18.40 -3.63
CA LEU A 298 -19.83 -17.16 -3.29
C LEU A 298 -20.24 -17.11 -1.81
N ASN A 299 -20.63 -18.26 -1.25
CA ASN A 299 -21.01 -18.36 0.17
C ASN A 299 -19.83 -18.20 1.14
N ARG A 300 -18.57 -18.23 0.66
CA ARG A 300 -17.36 -17.94 1.46
C ARG A 300 -16.92 -16.48 1.40
N LEU A 301 -17.63 -15.65 0.66
CA LEU A 301 -17.41 -14.21 0.65
C LEU A 301 -18.33 -13.53 1.66
N ASP A 302 -17.86 -12.43 2.26
CA ASP A 302 -18.70 -11.60 3.13
C ASP A 302 -19.69 -10.77 2.32
N ASP A 303 -19.29 -10.32 1.11
CA ASP A 303 -20.15 -9.53 0.23
C ASP A 303 -19.73 -9.60 -1.24
N LEU A 304 -20.69 -9.38 -2.12
CA LEU A 304 -20.52 -9.19 -3.57
C LEU A 304 -20.71 -7.70 -3.88
N VAL A 305 -19.60 -7.02 -4.17
CA VAL A 305 -19.58 -5.57 -4.30
C VAL A 305 -19.58 -5.18 -5.77
N VAL A 306 -20.69 -4.61 -6.24
CA VAL A 306 -20.83 -4.15 -7.62
C VAL A 306 -20.38 -2.69 -7.73
N PHE A 307 -19.45 -2.43 -8.64
CA PHE A 307 -18.93 -1.10 -8.94
C PHE A 307 -19.71 -0.45 -10.08
N HIS A 308 -19.97 0.83 -9.92
CA HIS A 308 -20.71 1.67 -10.86
C HIS A 308 -19.82 2.11 -12.02
N MET A 309 -20.44 2.36 -13.18
CA MET A 309 -19.79 3.15 -14.22
C MET A 309 -19.59 4.58 -13.72
N LEU A 310 -18.43 5.17 -13.99
CA LEU A 310 -18.16 6.55 -13.59
C LEU A 310 -18.96 7.50 -14.48
N GLU A 311 -19.76 8.36 -13.85
CA GLU A 311 -20.49 9.41 -14.54
C GLU A 311 -19.60 10.64 -14.76
N LYS A 312 -20.05 11.59 -15.59
CA LYS A 312 -19.31 12.85 -15.82
C LYS A 312 -18.96 13.56 -14.50
N LYS A 313 -19.92 13.64 -13.57
CA LYS A 313 -19.74 14.25 -12.25
C LYS A 313 -18.63 13.58 -11.43
N ASP A 314 -18.43 12.27 -11.60
CA ASP A 314 -17.39 11.52 -10.92
C ASP A 314 -16.04 11.77 -11.58
N LEU A 315 -16.01 11.80 -12.91
CA LEU A 315 -14.81 12.12 -13.68
C LEU A 315 -14.30 13.54 -13.38
N ASP A 316 -15.20 14.51 -13.24
CA ASP A 316 -14.87 15.88 -12.84
C ASP A 316 -14.17 15.91 -11.47
N LYS A 317 -14.73 15.21 -10.48
CA LYS A 317 -14.12 15.07 -9.14
C LYS A 317 -12.78 14.34 -9.18
N ILE A 318 -12.63 13.30 -10.01
CA ILE A 318 -11.37 12.58 -10.16
C ILE A 318 -10.28 13.49 -10.75
N VAL A 319 -10.64 14.32 -11.73
CA VAL A 319 -9.72 15.32 -12.30
C VAL A 319 -9.32 16.34 -11.25
N ASP A 320 -10.26 16.83 -10.43
CA ASP A 320 -9.95 17.73 -9.31
C ASP A 320 -8.95 17.12 -8.32
N LEU A 321 -9.11 15.83 -7.99
CA LEU A 321 -8.17 15.13 -7.11
C LEU A 321 -6.75 15.04 -7.70
N GLU A 322 -6.61 14.82 -9.00
CA GLU A 322 -5.29 14.78 -9.66
C GLU A 322 -4.67 16.20 -9.75
N ILE A 323 -5.49 17.20 -10.07
CA ILE A 323 -5.07 18.61 -10.09
C ILE A 323 -4.62 19.06 -8.70
N ASP A 324 -5.31 18.67 -7.63
CA ASP A 324 -4.94 19.05 -6.26
C ASP A 324 -3.55 18.56 -5.87
N LYS A 325 -3.10 17.40 -6.38
CA LYS A 325 -1.73 16.91 -6.18
C LYS A 325 -0.71 17.81 -6.87
N LEU A 326 -1.04 18.32 -8.06
CA LEU A 326 -0.21 19.30 -8.76
C LEU A 326 -0.20 20.64 -8.00
N LEU A 327 -1.36 21.15 -7.59
CA LEU A 327 -1.49 22.41 -6.86
C LEU A 327 -0.73 22.40 -5.53
N LYS A 328 -0.66 21.25 -4.84
CA LYS A 328 0.18 21.10 -3.63
C LYS A 328 1.67 21.29 -3.95
N ARG A 329 2.18 20.63 -5.00
CA ARG A 329 3.59 20.77 -5.46
C ARG A 329 3.92 22.19 -5.94
N LEU A 330 2.96 22.89 -6.53
CA LEU A 330 3.15 24.27 -7.00
C LEU A 330 3.15 25.29 -5.86
N ARG A 331 2.35 25.06 -4.81
CA ARG A 331 2.36 25.88 -3.60
C ARG A 331 3.71 25.88 -2.89
N GLU A 332 4.43 24.76 -2.91
CA GLU A 332 5.81 24.69 -2.41
C GLU A 332 6.81 25.57 -3.19
N LYS A 333 6.43 26.00 -4.39
CA LYS A 333 7.20 26.90 -5.27
C LYS A 333 6.60 28.31 -5.33
N ASP A 334 5.70 28.66 -4.40
CA ASP A 334 4.97 29.93 -4.37
C ASP A 334 4.16 30.24 -5.64
N ILE A 335 3.75 29.23 -6.41
CA ILE A 335 2.93 29.39 -7.61
C ILE A 335 1.49 29.02 -7.30
N THR A 336 0.56 29.93 -7.60
CA THR A 336 -0.88 29.67 -7.47
C THR A 336 -1.51 29.52 -8.84
N ILE A 337 -2.32 28.47 -9.04
CA ILE A 337 -3.01 28.24 -10.31
C ILE A 337 -4.50 28.08 -10.07
N HIS A 338 -5.31 28.76 -10.88
CA HIS A 338 -6.76 28.63 -10.92
C HIS A 338 -7.21 28.07 -12.27
N LEU A 339 -7.79 26.87 -12.26
CA LEU A 339 -8.33 26.24 -13.46
C LEU A 339 -9.79 26.63 -13.67
N GLU A 340 -10.12 27.14 -14.85
CA GLU A 340 -11.49 27.38 -15.30
C GLU A 340 -12.23 26.09 -15.67
N ALA A 341 -13.57 26.18 -15.72
CA ALA A 341 -14.42 25.05 -16.11
C ALA A 341 -14.07 24.51 -17.52
N SER A 342 -13.70 25.38 -18.46
CA SER A 342 -13.30 24.97 -19.82
C SER A 342 -12.04 24.12 -19.85
N ALA A 343 -11.08 24.40 -18.96
CA ALA A 343 -9.87 23.59 -18.82
C ALA A 343 -10.19 22.21 -18.23
N ARG A 344 -11.11 22.16 -17.25
CA ARG A 344 -11.58 20.91 -16.64
C ARG A 344 -12.29 20.01 -17.66
N ASP A 345 -13.21 20.57 -18.43
CA ASP A 345 -13.93 19.84 -19.48
C ASP A 345 -12.97 19.24 -20.53
N LEU A 346 -11.91 19.97 -20.91
CA LEU A 346 -10.88 19.45 -21.81
C LEU A 346 -10.15 18.24 -21.20
N LEU A 347 -9.73 18.35 -19.93
CA LEU A 347 -9.02 17.28 -19.23
C LEU A 347 -9.89 16.02 -19.08
N VAL A 348 -11.17 16.18 -18.73
CA VAL A 348 -12.11 15.06 -18.64
C VAL A 348 -12.33 14.41 -20.00
N LYS A 349 -12.53 15.21 -21.06
CA LYS A 349 -12.71 14.72 -22.43
C LYS A 349 -11.49 13.94 -22.94
N LYS A 350 -10.28 14.37 -22.59
CA LYS A 350 -9.02 13.72 -23.01
C LYS A 350 -8.61 12.56 -22.10
N GLY A 351 -9.04 12.58 -20.84
CA GLY A 351 -8.67 11.59 -19.83
C GLY A 351 -9.68 10.44 -19.65
N TYR A 352 -10.89 10.56 -20.17
CA TYR A 352 -11.88 9.48 -20.18
C TYR A 352 -11.76 8.61 -21.43
N ASP A 353 -11.59 7.30 -21.20
CA ASP A 353 -11.61 6.30 -22.26
C ASP A 353 -12.68 5.25 -21.95
N PRO A 354 -13.68 5.00 -22.83
CA PRO A 354 -14.72 4.00 -22.58
C PRO A 354 -14.21 2.56 -22.36
N SER A 355 -13.02 2.23 -22.87
CA SER A 355 -12.36 0.93 -22.68
C SER A 355 -11.62 0.86 -21.35
N TYR A 356 -10.93 1.94 -20.98
CA TYR A 356 -10.02 1.98 -19.83
C TYR A 356 -10.53 2.77 -18.62
N GLY A 357 -11.74 3.32 -18.68
CA GLY A 357 -12.35 4.14 -17.63
C GLY A 357 -11.54 5.41 -17.35
N ALA A 358 -11.40 5.76 -16.07
CA ALA A 358 -10.61 6.92 -15.63
C ALA A 358 -9.10 6.65 -15.54
N ARG A 359 -8.60 5.46 -15.93
CA ARG A 359 -7.15 5.14 -15.87
C ARG A 359 -6.27 6.16 -16.62
N PRO A 360 -6.66 6.72 -17.79
CA PRO A 360 -5.86 7.72 -18.48
C PRO A 360 -5.89 9.12 -17.86
N MET A 361 -6.75 9.39 -16.86
CA MET A 361 -6.92 10.75 -16.29
C MET A 361 -5.61 11.38 -15.83
N ARG A 362 -4.81 10.62 -15.07
CA ARG A 362 -3.49 11.10 -14.62
C ARG A 362 -2.59 11.49 -15.81
N ARG A 363 -2.55 10.66 -16.86
CA ARG A 363 -1.77 10.96 -18.07
C ARG A 363 -2.31 12.17 -18.83
N ALA A 364 -3.62 12.39 -18.81
CA ALA A 364 -4.21 13.58 -19.40
C ALA A 364 -3.83 14.84 -18.63
N VAL A 365 -3.85 14.80 -17.29
CA VAL A 365 -3.35 15.91 -16.46
C VAL A 365 -1.86 16.16 -16.71
N GLU A 366 -1.03 15.11 -16.72
CA GLU A 366 0.40 15.23 -17.02
C GLU A 366 0.62 15.90 -18.40
N ARG A 367 0.02 15.35 -19.46
CA ARG A 367 0.26 15.80 -20.83
C ARG A 367 -0.34 17.17 -21.19
N TYR A 368 -1.55 17.45 -20.71
CA TYR A 368 -2.30 18.64 -21.14
C TYR A 368 -2.20 19.79 -20.13
N LEU A 369 -1.79 19.52 -18.89
CA LEU A 369 -1.62 20.55 -17.85
C LEU A 369 -0.18 20.63 -17.34
N GLU A 370 0.45 19.53 -16.91
CA GLU A 370 1.81 19.59 -16.34
C GLU A 370 2.87 19.94 -17.39
N ASP A 371 2.88 19.28 -18.54
CA ASP A 371 3.87 19.53 -19.59
C ASP A 371 3.81 20.98 -20.11
N PRO A 372 2.63 21.55 -20.47
CA PRO A 372 2.54 22.94 -20.89
C PRO A 372 2.90 23.93 -19.78
N LEU A 373 2.58 23.61 -18.52
CA LEU A 373 2.97 24.42 -17.38
C LEU A 373 4.48 24.41 -17.17
N ALA A 374 5.13 23.25 -17.33
CA ALA A 374 6.57 23.14 -17.24
C ALA A 374 7.26 23.99 -18.32
N GLU A 375 6.74 23.98 -19.55
CA GLU A 375 7.24 24.88 -20.61
C GLU A 375 7.04 26.35 -20.26
N ALA A 376 5.86 26.74 -19.76
CA ALA A 376 5.57 28.12 -19.37
C ALA A 376 6.49 28.61 -18.24
N LEU A 377 6.79 27.75 -17.26
CA LEU A 377 7.76 28.03 -16.20
C LEU A 377 9.19 28.19 -16.75
N LEU A 378 9.60 27.35 -17.71
CA LEU A 378 10.92 27.43 -18.32
C LEU A 378 11.09 28.65 -19.25
N ARG A 379 10.02 29.05 -19.95
CA ARG A 379 9.97 30.29 -20.74
C ARG A 379 9.98 31.55 -19.86
N GLY A 380 9.61 31.42 -18.59
CA GLY A 380 9.45 32.54 -17.66
C GLY A 380 8.12 33.27 -17.79
N ASP A 381 7.14 32.65 -18.46
CA ASP A 381 5.76 33.15 -18.61
C ASP A 381 5.01 33.07 -17.28
N VAL A 382 5.39 32.13 -16.41
CA VAL A 382 4.89 31.97 -15.03
C VAL A 382 6.11 31.97 -14.10
N LYS A 383 6.06 32.74 -13.01
CA LYS A 383 7.16 32.83 -12.03
C LYS A 383 6.70 32.48 -10.61
N PRO A 384 7.62 32.09 -9.71
CA PRO A 384 7.33 32.03 -8.28
C PRO A 384 6.73 33.35 -7.78
N GLY A 385 5.60 33.27 -7.07
CA GLY A 385 4.83 34.42 -6.61
C GLY A 385 3.65 34.81 -7.52
N ASP A 386 3.55 34.25 -8.73
CA ASP A 386 2.45 34.55 -9.64
C ASP A 386 1.19 33.72 -9.34
N THR A 387 0.06 34.32 -9.68
CA THR A 387 -1.23 33.63 -9.79
C THR A 387 -1.62 33.50 -11.26
N ALA A 388 -1.64 32.28 -11.78
CA ALA A 388 -1.98 31.97 -13.17
C ALA A 388 -3.41 31.41 -13.31
N LYS A 389 -4.16 31.92 -14.28
CA LYS A 389 -5.41 31.36 -14.78
C LYS A 389 -5.11 30.33 -15.85
N VAL A 390 -5.79 29.18 -15.82
CA VAL A 390 -5.70 28.19 -16.90
C VAL A 390 -7.03 28.13 -17.62
N VAL A 391 -6.99 28.39 -18.93
CA VAL A 391 -8.17 28.42 -19.80
C VAL A 391 -7.96 27.53 -21.02
N CYS A 392 -9.05 26.94 -21.51
CA CYS A 392 -9.09 26.32 -22.83
C CYS A 392 -9.79 27.29 -23.79
N PRO A 393 -9.09 27.89 -24.77
CA PRO A 393 -9.72 28.73 -25.79
C PRO A 393 -10.66 27.90 -26.68
N GLU A 394 -11.75 28.52 -27.15
CA GLU A 394 -12.69 27.84 -28.07
C GLU A 394 -11.96 27.36 -29.34
N GLY A 395 -12.14 26.08 -29.67
CA GLY A 395 -11.57 25.45 -30.87
C GLY A 395 -10.11 25.01 -30.78
N LYS A 396 -9.42 25.23 -29.64
CA LYS A 396 -8.06 24.72 -29.41
C LYS A 396 -8.09 23.51 -28.48
N GLU A 397 -7.14 22.59 -28.67
CA GLU A 397 -6.93 21.42 -27.79
C GLU A 397 -5.80 21.62 -26.78
N GLU A 398 -5.38 22.88 -26.57
CA GLU A 398 -4.24 23.25 -25.74
C GLU A 398 -4.68 24.22 -24.64
N LEU A 399 -4.16 24.02 -23.44
CA LEU A 399 -4.38 24.92 -22.31
C LEU A 399 -3.45 26.13 -22.40
N VAL A 400 -4.01 27.31 -22.10
CA VAL A 400 -3.27 28.57 -22.06
C VAL A 400 -3.20 29.06 -20.62
N PHE A 401 -2.02 29.58 -20.23
CA PHE A 401 -1.77 30.15 -18.92
C PHE A 401 -1.78 31.69 -19.02
N GLU A 402 -2.67 32.33 -18.28
CA GLU A 402 -2.79 33.79 -18.21
C GLU A 402 -2.41 34.25 -16.80
N THR A 403 -1.36 35.05 -16.63
CA THR A 403 -0.98 35.58 -15.32
C THR A 403 -1.93 36.71 -14.89
N ILE A 404 -2.64 36.51 -13.77
CA ILE A 404 -3.65 37.45 -13.25
C ILE A 404 -3.02 38.46 -12.27
N GLY A 405 -1.87 38.13 -11.68
CA GLY A 405 -1.13 39.05 -10.83
C GLY A 405 0.04 38.39 -10.10
N THR A 406 1.08 39.18 -9.88
CA THR A 406 2.23 38.85 -9.03
C THR A 406 1.90 39.29 -7.60
N LYS A 407 2.12 38.42 -6.60
CA LYS A 407 2.06 38.86 -5.19
C LYS A 407 3.06 40.00 -5.04
N ALA A 408 2.57 41.23 -4.87
CA ALA A 408 3.41 42.40 -4.65
C ALA A 408 4.30 42.14 -3.41
N GLU A 409 5.61 42.36 -3.55
CA GLU A 409 6.50 42.49 -2.40
C GLU A 409 5.89 43.52 -1.43
N PRO A 410 5.94 43.31 -0.11
CA PRO A 410 5.63 44.38 0.81
C PRO A 410 6.64 45.50 0.54
N ASP A 411 6.11 46.64 0.09
CA ASP A 411 6.83 47.91 -0.07
C ASP A 411 7.78 48.09 1.12
N ASN A 412 9.07 48.01 0.87
CA ASN A 412 10.08 48.44 1.82
C ASN A 412 10.10 49.99 1.78
N ALA A 413 9.00 50.58 2.23
CA ALA A 413 8.86 52.02 2.40
C ALA A 413 9.58 52.43 3.70
N GLY A 414 10.84 52.85 3.53
CA GLY A 414 11.49 53.90 4.30
C GLY A 414 11.77 53.67 5.79
N VAL A 415 13.06 53.46 6.10
CA VAL A 415 13.74 54.16 7.21
C VAL A 415 15.07 54.67 6.70
#